data_AF-A0A0B5DAC9-F1
#
_entry.id   AF-A0A0B5DAC9-F1
#
_cell.length_a   1.000
_cell.length_b   1.000
_cell.length_c   1.000
_cell.angle_alpha   90.00
_cell.angle_beta   90.00
_cell.angle_gamma   90.00
#
_symmetry.space_group_name_H-M   'P 1'
#
loop_
_entity.id
_entity.type
_entity.pdbx_description
1 polymer ?
#
loop_
_entity_poly.entity_id
_entity_poly.type
_entity_poly.pdbx_seq_one_letter_code
_entity_poly.pdbx_strand_id
1 'polypeptide(L)'
;MNLPAPTSLDELIADGALVQADVDATWSATQGTVTGVEFTGDTVRLHSRAGVRDLPAREVARIVDGEWTWSEDHDLDVPELHDPQPAGEELLRAARTLHGNVPVLLAPYPDGARAVAVDVHTAPGPVRSALTLGLAQLSPLLDARRALLSFAAARGLGVRTTEDSFGFSDGTTVTFEGDRPVDVSGGLSLREVRADALHLSGEHQLLLHGLHPDPDIRLDIPAGRARIDGHEARALVIATVTDGTWTWAWADPHLPPSPAANLRRFGLDHGIIDLVRPRLPLDPGLIDVAKPVLDVWTHAVVPLTPETDAVVLLDAPHLTLPGPEDPRTRRAVEMVLGAGVPEGVDKRRAREAYAQRRGVTLPADPG
;
A
#
# COMPACT_ATOMS: atom_id res chain seq x y z
N MET A 1 -11.82 24.16 -13.48
CA MET A 1 -11.08 23.01 -14.04
C MET A 1 -12.03 22.29 -14.97
N ASN A 2 -11.62 21.90 -16.17
CA ASN A 2 -12.48 21.16 -17.10
C ASN A 2 -11.98 19.72 -17.16
N LEU A 3 -12.70 18.78 -16.52
CA LEU A 3 -12.44 17.35 -16.64
C LEU A 3 -13.19 16.86 -17.88
N PRO A 4 -12.50 16.30 -18.89
CA PRO A 4 -13.19 15.74 -20.06
C PRO A 4 -14.08 14.57 -19.62
N ALA A 5 -15.26 14.45 -20.23
CA ALA A 5 -16.14 13.31 -20.00
C ALA A 5 -15.40 12.00 -20.32
N PRO A 6 -15.62 10.92 -19.53
CA PRO A 6 -15.02 9.63 -19.82
C PRO A 6 -15.58 9.06 -21.12
N THR A 7 -14.69 8.45 -21.91
CA THR A 7 -14.98 7.79 -23.18
C THR A 7 -14.70 6.28 -23.14
N SER A 8 -14.30 5.77 -21.96
CA SER A 8 -14.14 4.34 -21.70
C SER A 8 -14.52 4.00 -20.26
N LEU A 9 -14.75 2.71 -20.01
CA LEU A 9 -15.02 2.19 -18.68
C LEU A 9 -13.84 2.45 -17.72
N ASP A 10 -12.61 2.28 -18.19
CA ASP A 10 -11.40 2.55 -17.41
C ASP A 10 -11.31 4.02 -16.99
N GLU A 11 -11.62 4.96 -17.89
CA GLU A 11 -11.65 6.39 -17.57
C GLU A 11 -12.71 6.71 -16.51
N LEU A 12 -13.90 6.13 -16.62
CA LEU A 12 -14.97 6.28 -15.64
C LEU A 12 -14.62 5.69 -14.27
N ILE A 13 -13.94 4.54 -14.25
CA ILE A 13 -13.46 3.92 -13.00
C ILE A 13 -12.36 4.80 -12.38
N ALA A 14 -11.42 5.29 -13.18
CA ALA A 14 -10.34 6.16 -12.72
C ALA A 14 -10.90 7.45 -12.07
N ASP A 15 -11.92 8.05 -12.68
CA ASP A 15 -12.56 9.27 -12.18
C ASP A 15 -13.11 9.13 -10.75
N GLY A 16 -13.63 7.95 -10.39
CA GLY A 16 -14.17 7.72 -9.06
C GLY A 16 -13.17 7.12 -8.05
N ALA A 17 -12.05 6.57 -8.50
CA ALA A 17 -11.23 5.66 -7.69
C ALA A 17 -10.72 6.27 -6.37
N LEU A 18 -10.17 7.49 -6.42
CA LEU A 18 -9.58 8.12 -5.23
C LEU A 18 -10.64 8.64 -4.25
N VAL A 19 -11.76 9.15 -4.76
CA VAL A 19 -12.89 9.56 -3.92
C VAL A 19 -13.49 8.33 -3.25
N GLN A 20 -13.66 7.24 -4.00
CA GLN A 20 -14.19 6.00 -3.46
C GLN A 20 -13.33 5.42 -2.35
N ALA A 21 -12.00 5.46 -2.48
CA ALA A 21 -11.09 4.96 -1.45
C ALA A 21 -11.28 5.67 -0.11
N ASP A 22 -11.56 6.98 -0.12
CA ASP A 22 -11.84 7.74 1.11
C ASP A 22 -13.23 7.42 1.69
N VAL A 23 -14.23 7.27 0.82
CA VAL A 23 -15.58 6.84 1.23
C VAL A 23 -15.52 5.45 1.85
N ASP A 24 -14.84 4.50 1.22
CA ASP A 24 -14.72 3.11 1.69
C ASP A 24 -13.97 3.05 3.03
N ALA A 25 -12.92 3.87 3.22
CA ALA A 25 -12.20 3.96 4.49
C ALA A 25 -13.11 4.49 5.62
N THR A 26 -13.86 5.55 5.35
CA THR A 26 -14.77 6.16 6.32
C THR A 26 -15.96 5.24 6.62
N TRP A 27 -16.49 4.59 5.59
CA TRP A 27 -17.55 3.59 5.70
C TRP A 27 -17.12 2.42 6.57
N SER A 28 -15.96 1.82 6.29
CA SER A 28 -15.42 0.71 7.07
C SER A 28 -15.19 1.09 8.53
N ALA A 29 -14.72 2.31 8.81
CA ALA A 29 -14.52 2.81 10.17
C ALA A 29 -15.84 2.99 10.95
N THR A 30 -16.95 3.31 10.26
CA THR A 30 -18.24 3.63 10.90
C THR A 30 -19.22 2.45 10.95
N GLN A 31 -19.25 1.63 9.89
CA GLN A 31 -20.13 0.47 9.77
C GLN A 31 -19.44 -0.84 10.17
N GLY A 32 -18.10 -0.86 10.19
CA GLY A 32 -17.34 -2.10 10.34
C GLY A 32 -17.52 -3.05 9.16
N THR A 33 -17.19 -4.32 9.36
CA THR A 33 -17.35 -5.34 8.33
C THR A 33 -18.83 -5.63 8.08
N VAL A 34 -19.29 -5.38 6.85
CA VAL A 34 -20.60 -5.80 6.36
C VAL A 34 -20.62 -7.32 6.21
N THR A 35 -21.62 -7.97 6.81
CA THR A 35 -21.80 -9.42 6.80
C THR A 35 -23.07 -9.87 6.08
N GLY A 36 -23.96 -8.94 5.74
CA GLY A 36 -25.19 -9.24 5.01
C GLY A 36 -25.89 -7.97 4.54
N VAL A 37 -26.63 -8.10 3.44
CA VAL A 37 -27.35 -7.01 2.78
C VAL A 37 -28.69 -7.54 2.30
N GLU A 38 -29.79 -6.90 2.69
CA GLU A 38 -31.13 -7.16 2.18
C GLU A 38 -31.67 -5.89 1.53
N PHE A 39 -32.46 -6.00 0.45
CA PHE A 39 -33.01 -4.85 -0.26
C PHE A 39 -34.51 -5.00 -0.47
N THR A 40 -35.27 -3.96 -0.15
CA THR A 40 -36.75 -3.95 -0.26
C THR A 40 -37.27 -2.90 -1.24
N GLY A 41 -36.45 -2.51 -2.24
CA GLY A 41 -36.83 -1.59 -3.32
C GLY A 41 -36.36 -0.14 -3.13
N ASP A 42 -36.46 0.39 -1.92
CA ASP A 42 -36.01 1.76 -1.57
C ASP A 42 -35.11 1.82 -0.33
N THR A 43 -34.94 0.68 0.33
CA THR A 43 -34.25 0.56 1.62
C THR A 43 -33.33 -0.65 1.55
N VAL A 44 -32.09 -0.45 2.00
CA VAL A 44 -31.15 -1.54 2.27
C VAL A 44 -31.08 -1.78 3.78
N ARG A 45 -31.25 -3.03 4.19
CA ARG A 45 -30.95 -3.49 5.55
C ARG A 45 -29.55 -4.08 5.56
N LEU A 46 -28.66 -3.37 6.23
CA LEU A 46 -27.26 -3.71 6.34
C LEU A 46 -27.00 -4.43 7.66
N HIS A 47 -26.44 -5.63 7.57
CA HIS A 47 -25.94 -6.39 8.70
C HIS A 47 -24.43 -6.21 8.79
N SER A 48 -23.94 -5.78 9.94
CA SER A 48 -22.52 -5.59 10.18
C SER A 48 -22.13 -6.02 11.59
N ARG A 49 -20.83 -6.11 11.86
CA ARG A 49 -20.33 -6.29 13.23
C ARG A 49 -20.70 -5.13 14.17
N ALA A 50 -21.00 -3.95 13.64
CA ALA A 50 -21.47 -2.80 14.42
C ALA A 50 -22.99 -2.83 14.70
N GLY A 51 -23.72 -3.80 14.13
CA GLY A 51 -25.17 -3.97 14.28
C GLY A 51 -25.91 -3.94 12.95
N VAL A 52 -27.24 -3.88 13.04
CA VAL A 52 -28.16 -3.82 11.90
C VAL A 52 -28.63 -2.38 11.69
N ARG A 53 -28.64 -1.91 10.44
CA ARG A 53 -29.14 -0.58 10.07
C ARG A 53 -29.95 -0.63 8.79
N ASP A 54 -31.03 0.14 8.77
CA ASP A 54 -31.82 0.37 7.56
C ASP A 54 -31.43 1.73 6.99
N LEU A 55 -31.03 1.76 5.71
CA LEU A 55 -30.55 2.96 5.03
C LEU A 55 -31.31 3.12 3.70
N PRO A 56 -31.64 4.36 3.29
CA PRO A 56 -32.22 4.58 1.97
C PRO A 56 -31.24 4.11 0.88
N ALA A 57 -31.77 3.49 -0.16
CA ALA A 57 -30.97 3.00 -1.27
C ALA A 57 -31.78 3.02 -2.57
N ARG A 58 -31.07 3.08 -3.70
CA ARG A 58 -31.68 2.95 -5.03
C ARG A 58 -31.05 1.78 -5.78
N GLU A 59 -31.88 1.02 -6.50
CA GLU A 59 -31.40 0.04 -7.48
C GLU A 59 -30.66 0.79 -8.59
N VAL A 60 -29.44 0.36 -8.90
CA VAL A 60 -28.63 0.94 -9.99
C VAL A 60 -28.41 -0.05 -11.12
N ALA A 61 -28.46 -1.35 -10.81
CA ALA A 61 -28.46 -2.39 -11.81
C ALA A 61 -29.07 -3.69 -11.27
N ARG A 62 -29.49 -4.54 -12.21
CA ARG A 62 -29.91 -5.92 -11.96
C ARG A 62 -28.84 -6.87 -12.47
N ILE A 63 -28.61 -7.95 -11.72
CA ILE A 63 -27.69 -9.00 -12.11
C ILE A 63 -28.48 -10.31 -12.16
N VAL A 64 -28.74 -10.81 -13.37
CA VAL A 64 -29.51 -12.04 -13.63
C VAL A 64 -28.69 -12.93 -14.54
N ASP A 65 -28.53 -14.20 -14.18
CA ASP A 65 -27.72 -15.18 -14.94
C ASP A 65 -26.28 -14.72 -15.26
N GLY A 66 -25.71 -13.85 -14.42
CA GLY A 66 -24.37 -13.29 -14.62
C GLY A 66 -24.32 -12.08 -15.55
N GLU A 67 -25.45 -11.58 -16.03
CA GLU A 67 -25.56 -10.37 -16.84
C GLU A 67 -26.00 -9.18 -15.99
N TRP A 68 -25.24 -8.09 -16.09
CA TRP A 68 -25.51 -6.78 -15.52
C TRP A 68 -26.37 -5.97 -16.49
N THR A 69 -27.50 -5.44 -16.01
CA THR A 69 -28.35 -4.50 -16.75
C THR A 69 -28.56 -3.25 -15.90
N TRP A 70 -28.15 -2.10 -16.43
CA TRP A 70 -28.33 -0.81 -15.77
C TRP A 70 -29.82 -0.49 -15.58
N SER A 71 -30.16 0.10 -14.44
CA SER A 71 -31.55 0.48 -14.13
C SER A 71 -31.97 1.81 -14.76
N GLU A 72 -31.01 2.59 -15.25
CA GLU A 72 -31.21 3.88 -15.92
C GLU A 72 -30.29 4.01 -17.16
N ASP A 73 -30.71 4.81 -18.14
CA ASP A 73 -29.89 5.13 -19.30
C ASP A 73 -28.81 6.17 -18.92
N HIS A 74 -27.60 6.00 -19.45
CA HIS A 74 -26.48 6.90 -19.18
C HIS A 74 -26.09 7.70 -20.44
N ASP A 75 -26.01 9.03 -20.33
CA ASP A 75 -25.58 9.93 -21.42
C ASP A 75 -24.05 10.03 -21.52
N LEU A 76 -23.40 8.87 -21.67
CA LEU A 76 -21.96 8.73 -21.84
C LEU A 76 -21.67 7.78 -23.00
N ASP A 77 -20.68 8.13 -23.81
CA ASP A 77 -20.20 7.29 -24.91
C ASP A 77 -19.24 6.22 -24.40
N VAL A 78 -19.75 5.34 -23.52
CA VAL A 78 -19.04 4.21 -22.93
C VAL A 78 -19.86 2.95 -23.20
N PRO A 79 -19.42 2.04 -24.10
CA PRO A 79 -20.24 0.91 -24.55
C PRO A 79 -20.80 0.04 -23.43
N GLU A 80 -20.04 -0.16 -22.35
CA GLU A 80 -20.40 -1.01 -21.20
C GLU A 80 -21.50 -0.40 -20.32
N LEU A 81 -21.89 0.84 -20.56
CA LEU A 81 -23.04 1.48 -19.93
C LEU A 81 -24.35 1.21 -20.67
N HIS A 82 -24.27 0.54 -21.82
CA HIS A 82 -25.38 0.25 -22.71
C HIS A 82 -25.52 -1.26 -22.91
N ASP A 83 -26.75 -1.72 -23.13
CA ASP A 83 -27.11 -3.14 -23.26
C ASP A 83 -26.68 -4.02 -22.04
N PRO A 84 -27.15 -5.27 -21.93
CA PRO A 84 -26.66 -6.19 -20.92
C PRO A 84 -25.17 -6.51 -21.10
N GLN A 85 -24.42 -6.52 -19.99
CA GLN A 85 -22.98 -6.79 -19.96
C GLN A 85 -22.65 -7.94 -19.01
N PRO A 86 -21.55 -8.69 -19.20
CA PRO A 86 -21.09 -9.63 -18.18
C PRO A 86 -20.84 -8.91 -16.84
N ALA A 87 -21.44 -9.40 -15.76
CA ALA A 87 -21.29 -8.80 -14.44
C ALA A 87 -19.84 -8.95 -13.96
N GLY A 88 -19.27 -7.85 -13.44
CA GLY A 88 -17.89 -7.81 -12.99
C GLY A 88 -17.64 -6.68 -12.00
N GLU A 89 -16.47 -6.71 -11.37
CA GLU A 89 -16.06 -5.70 -10.40
C GLU A 89 -15.90 -4.32 -11.04
N GLU A 90 -15.54 -4.26 -12.33
CA GLU A 90 -15.41 -3.03 -13.10
C GLU A 90 -16.74 -2.27 -13.21
N LEU A 91 -17.84 -2.96 -13.52
CA LEU A 91 -19.18 -2.35 -13.56
C LEU A 91 -19.63 -1.89 -12.17
N LEU A 92 -19.27 -2.63 -11.12
CA LEU A 92 -19.53 -2.19 -9.74
C LEU A 92 -18.77 -0.90 -9.39
N ARG A 93 -17.51 -0.76 -9.83
CA ARG A 93 -16.71 0.46 -9.65
C ARG A 93 -17.26 1.63 -10.48
N ALA A 94 -17.67 1.38 -11.72
CA ALA A 94 -18.32 2.37 -12.56
C ALA A 94 -19.64 2.86 -11.96
N ALA A 95 -20.46 1.95 -11.41
CA ALA A 95 -21.67 2.29 -10.69
C ALA A 95 -21.38 3.20 -9.48
N ARG A 96 -20.29 2.96 -8.77
CA ARG A 96 -19.88 3.88 -7.69
C ARG A 96 -19.60 5.28 -8.23
N THR A 97 -18.84 5.42 -9.33
CA THR A 97 -18.55 6.73 -9.93
C THR A 97 -19.83 7.44 -10.39
N LEU A 98 -20.69 6.76 -11.16
CA LEU A 98 -21.93 7.32 -11.72
C LEU A 98 -22.91 7.81 -10.65
N HIS A 99 -22.87 7.19 -9.48
CA HIS A 99 -23.76 7.48 -8.36
C HIS A 99 -23.10 8.36 -7.29
N GLY A 100 -22.08 9.15 -7.65
CA GLY A 100 -21.48 10.15 -6.76
C GLY A 100 -20.58 9.57 -5.68
N ASN A 101 -19.96 8.42 -5.95
CA ASN A 101 -19.06 7.70 -5.04
C ASN A 101 -19.70 7.24 -3.74
N VAL A 102 -21.04 7.10 -3.70
CA VAL A 102 -21.70 6.44 -2.57
C VAL A 102 -21.39 4.94 -2.57
N PRO A 103 -21.48 4.25 -1.43
CA PRO A 103 -21.33 2.80 -1.38
C PRO A 103 -22.35 2.11 -2.30
N VAL A 104 -21.86 1.27 -3.21
CA VAL A 104 -22.70 0.35 -3.99
C VAL A 104 -22.49 -1.07 -3.47
N LEU A 105 -23.59 -1.70 -3.04
CA LEU A 105 -23.61 -3.03 -2.46
C LEU A 105 -24.36 -4.02 -3.37
N LEU A 106 -24.02 -5.30 -3.28
CA LEU A 106 -24.76 -6.37 -3.93
C LEU A 106 -25.73 -7.00 -2.93
N ALA A 107 -27.03 -6.93 -3.24
CA ALA A 107 -28.10 -7.53 -2.44
C ALA A 107 -28.68 -8.76 -3.18
N PRO A 108 -28.75 -9.94 -2.55
CA PRO A 108 -29.47 -11.08 -3.13
C PRO A 108 -30.95 -10.76 -3.39
N TYR A 109 -31.50 -11.29 -4.49
CA TYR A 109 -32.89 -11.08 -4.90
C TYR A 109 -33.45 -12.39 -5.51
N PRO A 110 -34.79 -12.61 -5.56
CA PRO A 110 -35.35 -13.88 -6.00
C PRO A 110 -34.94 -14.35 -7.41
N ASP A 111 -34.62 -13.42 -8.30
CA ASP A 111 -34.20 -13.68 -9.69
C ASP A 111 -32.69 -13.48 -9.92
N GLY A 112 -31.90 -13.22 -8.88
CA GLY A 112 -30.45 -12.97 -8.99
C GLY A 112 -29.93 -12.06 -7.90
N ALA A 113 -29.32 -10.94 -8.29
CA ALA A 113 -28.86 -9.90 -7.37
C ALA A 113 -29.23 -8.50 -7.86
N ARG A 114 -29.15 -7.53 -6.97
CA ARG A 114 -29.27 -6.10 -7.25
C ARG A 114 -28.01 -5.39 -6.81
N ALA A 115 -27.47 -4.55 -7.68
CA ALA A 115 -26.54 -3.52 -7.28
C ALA A 115 -27.36 -2.34 -6.75
N VAL A 116 -27.09 -1.93 -5.52
CA VAL A 116 -27.84 -0.87 -4.83
C VAL A 116 -26.90 0.20 -4.33
N ALA A 117 -27.13 1.45 -4.76
CA ALA A 117 -26.43 2.62 -4.26
C ALA A 117 -27.09 3.07 -2.95
N VAL A 118 -26.31 3.06 -1.87
CA VAL A 118 -26.77 3.42 -0.53
C VAL A 118 -26.64 4.92 -0.34
N ASP A 119 -27.72 5.60 0.02
CA ASP A 119 -27.72 7.05 0.24
C ASP A 119 -27.05 7.40 1.58
N VAL A 120 -25.71 7.37 1.57
CA VAL A 120 -24.87 7.80 2.68
C VAL A 120 -23.77 8.71 2.14
N HIS A 121 -23.78 9.92 2.67
CA HIS A 121 -22.80 10.94 2.37
C HIS A 121 -21.86 11.08 3.56
N THR A 122 -20.65 10.54 3.42
CA THR A 122 -19.60 10.69 4.44
C THR A 122 -18.90 12.04 4.28
N ALA A 123 -18.56 12.67 5.41
CA ALA A 123 -17.69 13.84 5.36
C ALA A 123 -16.33 13.45 4.75
N PRO A 124 -15.79 14.25 3.82
CA PRO A 124 -14.50 13.98 3.22
C PRO A 124 -13.39 13.90 4.27
N GLY A 125 -12.58 12.85 4.22
CA GLY A 125 -11.36 12.71 5.02
C GLY A 125 -10.24 13.65 4.56
N PRO A 126 -9.12 13.70 5.31
CA PRO A 126 -7.95 14.49 4.95
C PRO A 126 -7.39 14.11 3.57
N VAL A 127 -7.11 15.13 2.73
CA VAL A 127 -6.65 14.95 1.33
C VAL A 127 -5.47 14.00 1.23
N ARG A 128 -4.43 14.20 2.04
CA ARG A 128 -3.25 13.34 2.02
C ARG A 128 -3.56 11.87 2.28
N SER A 129 -4.34 11.57 3.32
CA SER A 129 -4.70 10.19 3.67
C SER A 129 -5.54 9.53 2.58
N ALA A 130 -6.50 10.28 2.01
CA ALA A 130 -7.32 9.82 0.88
C ALA A 130 -6.46 9.50 -0.35
N LEU A 131 -5.52 10.38 -0.71
CA LEU A 131 -4.61 10.19 -1.83
C LEU A 131 -3.67 9.01 -1.61
N THR A 132 -3.03 8.91 -0.44
CA THR A 132 -2.11 7.79 -0.15
C THR A 132 -2.84 6.45 -0.19
N LEU A 133 -4.03 6.36 0.38
CA LEU A 133 -4.83 5.13 0.35
C LEU A 133 -5.35 4.80 -1.05
N GLY A 134 -5.90 5.80 -1.75
CA GLY A 134 -6.49 5.62 -3.08
C GLY A 134 -5.45 5.24 -4.13
N LEU A 135 -4.30 5.92 -4.17
CA LEU A 135 -3.22 5.59 -5.12
C LEU A 135 -2.54 4.25 -4.81
N ALA A 136 -2.58 3.80 -3.56
CA ALA A 136 -2.12 2.48 -3.17
C ALA A 136 -3.05 1.35 -3.65
N GLN A 137 -4.33 1.64 -3.87
CA GLN A 137 -5.34 0.68 -4.34
C GLN A 137 -5.66 0.81 -5.83
N LEU A 138 -5.26 1.92 -6.46
CA LEU A 138 -5.49 2.17 -7.87
C LEU A 138 -4.81 1.08 -8.72
N SER A 139 -5.57 0.49 -9.63
CA SER A 139 -5.05 -0.45 -10.61
C SER A 139 -3.98 0.24 -11.47
N PRO A 140 -2.82 -0.39 -11.72
CA PRO A 140 -1.77 0.19 -12.57
C PRO A 140 -2.18 0.34 -14.04
N LEU A 141 -3.31 -0.25 -14.44
CA LEU A 141 -3.88 -0.10 -15.78
C LEU A 141 -4.68 1.20 -15.94
N LEU A 142 -5.03 1.86 -14.83
CA LEU A 142 -5.83 3.09 -14.84
C LEU A 142 -4.94 4.33 -14.83
N ASP A 143 -5.40 5.39 -15.49
CA ASP A 143 -4.70 6.67 -15.50
C ASP A 143 -4.78 7.37 -14.14
N ALA A 144 -3.66 7.35 -13.41
CA ALA A 144 -3.52 8.00 -12.11
C ALA A 144 -3.68 9.53 -12.17
N ARG A 145 -3.25 10.18 -13.26
CA ARG A 145 -3.39 11.64 -13.41
C ARG A 145 -4.83 12.04 -13.64
N ARG A 146 -5.57 11.26 -14.43
CA ARG A 146 -7.02 11.42 -14.58
C ARG A 146 -7.72 11.26 -13.23
N ALA A 147 -7.39 10.22 -12.48
CA ALA A 147 -7.95 9.99 -11.15
C ALA A 147 -7.67 11.18 -10.19
N LEU A 148 -6.46 11.75 -10.23
CA LEU A 148 -6.10 12.94 -9.44
C LEU A 148 -6.84 14.20 -9.88
N LEU A 149 -7.05 14.40 -11.19
CA LEU A 149 -7.85 15.51 -11.72
C LEU A 149 -9.31 15.43 -11.27
N SER A 150 -9.92 14.25 -11.38
CA SER A 150 -11.29 14.03 -10.91
C SER A 150 -11.40 14.22 -9.40
N PHE A 151 -10.44 13.69 -8.63
CA PHE A 151 -10.37 13.92 -7.19
C PHE A 151 -10.27 15.41 -6.85
N ALA A 152 -9.44 16.17 -7.57
CA ALA A 152 -9.31 17.60 -7.37
C ALA A 152 -10.63 18.33 -7.65
N ALA A 153 -11.33 17.97 -8.73
CA ALA A 153 -12.64 18.52 -9.06
C ALA A 153 -13.68 18.21 -7.96
N ALA A 154 -13.76 16.96 -7.50
CA ALA A 154 -14.65 16.53 -6.43
C ALA A 154 -14.36 17.24 -5.09
N ARG A 155 -13.10 17.60 -4.83
CA ARG A 155 -12.68 18.33 -3.62
C ARG A 155 -12.64 19.85 -3.78
N GLY A 156 -12.95 20.38 -4.96
CA GLY A 156 -12.86 21.82 -5.23
C GLY A 156 -11.43 22.37 -5.14
N LEU A 157 -10.42 21.56 -5.42
CA LEU A 157 -9.00 21.93 -5.34
C LEU A 157 -8.50 22.42 -6.71
N GLY A 158 -7.63 23.44 -6.69
CA GLY A 158 -6.83 23.80 -7.85
C GLY A 158 -5.69 22.82 -8.07
N VAL A 159 -5.22 22.69 -9.32
CA VAL A 159 -4.14 21.75 -9.67
C VAL A 159 -3.00 22.43 -10.41
N ARG A 160 -1.80 21.90 -10.23
CA ARG A 160 -0.59 22.23 -11.01
C ARG A 160 0.11 20.92 -11.31
N THR A 161 0.39 20.65 -12.58
CA THR A 161 1.04 19.40 -13.00
C THR A 161 2.39 19.70 -13.63
N THR A 162 3.36 18.84 -13.36
CA THR A 162 4.61 18.70 -14.12
C THR A 162 4.73 17.26 -14.60
N GLU A 163 5.83 16.94 -15.26
CA GLU A 163 6.18 15.56 -15.64
C GLU A 163 6.28 14.66 -14.40
N ASP A 164 7.01 15.07 -13.36
CA ASP A 164 7.23 14.20 -12.18
C ASP A 164 6.29 14.48 -10.98
N SER A 165 5.32 15.40 -11.12
CA SER A 165 4.48 15.77 -9.97
C SER A 165 3.07 16.25 -10.33
N PHE A 166 2.17 16.09 -9.35
CA PHE A 166 0.82 16.60 -9.37
C PHE A 166 0.52 17.32 -8.05
N GLY A 167 0.49 18.65 -8.08
CA GLY A 167 0.28 19.52 -6.93
C GLY A 167 -1.17 20.03 -6.82
N PHE A 168 -1.69 20.06 -5.61
CA PHE A 168 -3.00 20.59 -5.24
C PHE A 168 -2.88 21.96 -4.57
N SER A 169 -3.93 22.77 -4.63
CA SER A 169 -3.94 24.12 -4.06
C SER A 169 -3.86 24.18 -2.53
N ASP A 170 -4.08 23.06 -1.83
CA ASP A 170 -3.90 22.92 -0.38
C ASP A 170 -2.44 22.68 0.04
N GLY A 171 -1.53 22.57 -0.93
CA GLY A 171 -0.10 22.29 -0.72
C GLY A 171 0.27 20.80 -0.76
N THR A 172 -0.71 19.90 -0.90
CA THR A 172 -0.44 18.48 -1.12
C THR A 172 0.12 18.27 -2.52
N THR A 173 1.13 17.41 -2.65
CA THR A 173 1.74 17.06 -3.95
C THR A 173 1.94 15.56 -4.02
N VAL A 174 1.57 14.96 -5.15
CA VAL A 174 1.90 13.56 -5.48
C VAL A 174 3.13 13.56 -6.38
N THR A 175 4.12 12.77 -6.02
CA THR A 175 5.35 12.55 -6.82
C THR A 175 5.22 11.28 -7.64
N PHE A 176 5.74 11.32 -8.85
CA PHE A 176 5.71 10.23 -9.82
C PHE A 176 7.11 9.71 -10.15
N GLU A 177 7.20 8.42 -10.43
CA GLU A 177 8.31 7.78 -11.15
C GLU A 177 7.75 7.26 -12.48
N GLY A 178 7.98 8.00 -13.57
CA GLY A 178 7.25 7.80 -14.82
C GLY A 178 5.76 8.05 -14.61
N ASP A 179 4.92 7.06 -14.91
CA ASP A 179 3.47 7.13 -14.68
C ASP A 179 3.03 6.60 -13.31
N ARG A 180 3.96 6.04 -12.52
CA ARG A 180 3.64 5.43 -11.23
C ARG A 180 3.70 6.47 -10.11
N PRO A 181 2.61 6.70 -9.35
CA PRO A 181 2.66 7.51 -8.15
C PRO A 181 3.42 6.77 -7.04
N VAL A 182 4.37 7.45 -6.39
CA VAL A 182 5.25 6.85 -5.38
C VAL A 182 5.11 7.46 -3.99
N ASP A 183 4.90 8.77 -3.89
CA ASP A 183 4.84 9.49 -2.62
C ASP A 183 3.78 10.60 -2.65
N VAL A 184 3.22 10.90 -1.48
CA VAL A 184 2.36 12.06 -1.21
C VAL A 184 3.04 12.94 -0.16
N SER A 185 3.21 14.23 -0.47
CA SER A 185 4.00 15.17 0.33
C SER A 185 3.55 15.32 1.79
N GLY A 186 4.47 15.81 2.64
CA GLY A 186 4.21 16.08 4.07
C GLY A 186 4.83 15.08 5.05
N GLY A 187 5.73 14.21 4.57
CA GLY A 187 6.41 13.19 5.38
C GLY A 187 7.73 12.77 4.77
N LEU A 188 8.24 11.62 5.22
CA LEU A 188 9.42 11.00 4.64
C LEU A 188 9.01 10.33 3.32
N SER A 189 9.86 10.45 2.31
CA SER A 189 9.76 9.65 1.08
C SER A 189 10.37 8.26 1.25
N LEU A 190 10.01 7.33 0.38
CA LEU A 190 10.64 6.00 0.34
C LEU A 190 12.17 6.10 0.21
N ARG A 191 12.66 7.02 -0.63
CA ARG A 191 14.09 7.23 -0.89
C ARG A 191 14.84 7.72 0.34
N GLU A 192 14.22 8.59 1.12
CA GLU A 192 14.78 9.09 2.38
C GLU A 192 14.89 7.98 3.43
N VAL A 193 13.87 7.11 3.55
CA VAL A 193 13.93 5.97 4.48
C VAL A 193 14.98 4.96 4.04
N ARG A 194 15.13 4.71 2.72
CA ARG A 194 16.24 3.89 2.18
C ARG A 194 17.60 4.48 2.52
N ALA A 195 17.78 5.79 2.36
CA ALA A 195 19.01 6.47 2.72
C ALA A 195 19.33 6.26 4.22
N ASP A 196 18.35 6.45 5.10
CA ASP A 196 18.53 6.29 6.55
C ASP A 196 18.92 4.86 6.96
N ALA A 197 18.55 3.86 6.15
CA ALA A 197 18.83 2.46 6.42
C ALA A 197 20.17 1.96 5.84
N LEU A 198 20.67 2.60 4.77
CA LEU A 198 21.69 2.04 3.88
C LEU A 198 22.88 1.40 4.60
N HIS A 199 23.66 2.20 5.34
CA HIS A 199 24.92 1.71 5.91
C HIS A 199 24.70 0.81 7.13
N LEU A 200 23.67 1.08 7.95
CA LEU A 200 23.38 0.25 9.12
C LEU A 200 22.84 -1.13 8.71
N SER A 201 21.99 -1.16 7.68
CA SER A 201 21.56 -2.40 7.02
C SER A 201 22.76 -3.19 6.55
N GLY A 202 23.69 -2.56 5.82
CA GLY A 202 24.92 -3.18 5.35
C GLY A 202 25.77 -3.77 6.47
N GLU A 203 25.96 -3.04 7.59
CA GLU A 203 26.77 -3.51 8.72
C GLU A 203 26.16 -4.76 9.38
N HIS A 204 24.84 -4.78 9.57
CA HIS A 204 24.13 -5.94 10.10
C HIS A 204 24.25 -7.17 9.19
N GLN A 205 24.25 -6.98 7.86
CA GLN A 205 24.45 -8.09 6.93
C GLN A 205 25.90 -8.56 6.89
N LEU A 206 26.88 -7.66 7.04
CA LEU A 206 28.28 -8.06 7.24
C LEU A 206 28.45 -8.91 8.49
N LEU A 207 27.77 -8.57 9.59
CA LEU A 207 27.79 -9.37 10.82
C LEU A 207 27.19 -10.76 10.59
N LEU A 208 25.99 -10.84 9.98
CA LEU A 208 25.33 -12.11 9.71
C LEU A 208 26.23 -13.02 8.87
N HIS A 209 26.72 -12.53 7.73
CA HIS A 209 27.59 -13.31 6.84
C HIS A 209 28.94 -13.66 7.47
N GLY A 210 29.45 -12.82 8.36
CA GLY A 210 30.69 -13.08 9.09
C GLY A 210 30.55 -14.18 10.15
N LEU A 211 29.39 -14.31 10.78
CA LEU A 211 29.09 -15.34 11.77
C LEU A 211 28.59 -16.64 11.13
N HIS A 212 27.79 -16.51 10.07
CA HIS A 212 27.09 -17.58 9.39
C HIS A 212 27.24 -17.39 7.86
N PRO A 213 28.31 -17.89 7.23
CA PRO A 213 28.54 -17.72 5.80
C PRO A 213 27.43 -18.35 4.93
N ASP A 214 26.90 -19.51 5.35
CA ASP A 214 25.83 -20.26 4.68
C ASP A 214 24.77 -20.70 5.71
N PRO A 215 23.93 -19.78 6.21
CA PRO A 215 23.07 -20.06 7.36
C PRO A 215 21.94 -21.06 7.02
N ASP A 216 21.79 -22.14 7.79
CA ASP A 216 20.57 -22.97 7.81
C ASP A 216 19.51 -22.27 8.67
N ILE A 217 18.58 -21.60 7.99
CA ILE A 217 17.48 -20.85 8.61
C ILE A 217 16.19 -21.64 8.52
N ARG A 218 15.61 -21.99 9.67
CA ARG A 218 14.30 -22.64 9.77
C ARG A 218 13.32 -21.74 10.49
N LEU A 219 12.19 -21.47 9.84
CA LEU A 219 11.14 -20.58 10.36
C LEU A 219 10.06 -21.36 11.10
N ASP A 220 9.63 -20.81 12.23
CA ASP A 220 8.35 -21.10 12.88
C ASP A 220 7.52 -19.82 12.84
N ILE A 221 6.76 -19.68 11.74
CA ILE A 221 5.97 -18.47 11.44
C ILE A 221 4.90 -18.23 12.52
N PRO A 222 4.09 -19.24 12.94
CA PRO A 222 3.11 -19.04 14.00
C PRO A 222 3.72 -18.57 15.33
N ALA A 223 4.93 -19.04 15.67
CA ALA A 223 5.61 -18.63 16.90
C ALA A 223 6.41 -17.32 16.78
N GLY A 224 6.59 -16.77 15.56
CA GLY A 224 7.45 -15.61 15.31
C GLY A 224 8.92 -15.89 15.65
N ARG A 225 9.40 -17.10 15.34
CA ARG A 225 10.74 -17.58 15.67
C ARG A 225 11.47 -18.13 14.46
N ALA A 226 12.79 -18.13 14.53
CA ALA A 226 13.66 -18.83 13.61
C ALA A 226 14.75 -19.57 14.38
N ARG A 227 15.36 -20.54 13.70
CA ARG A 227 16.62 -21.15 14.13
C ARG A 227 17.67 -20.93 13.05
N ILE A 228 18.80 -20.36 13.41
CA ILE A 228 19.95 -20.05 12.55
C ILE A 228 21.10 -20.92 13.01
N ASP A 229 21.49 -21.93 12.21
CA ASP A 229 22.55 -22.89 12.55
C ASP A 229 22.40 -23.52 13.94
N GLY A 230 21.16 -23.76 14.36
CA GLY A 230 20.84 -24.31 15.68
C GLY A 230 20.58 -23.27 16.79
N HIS A 231 20.90 -22.00 16.57
CA HIS A 231 20.66 -20.91 17.53
C HIS A 231 19.27 -20.29 17.36
N GLU A 232 18.58 -20.03 18.47
CA GLU A 232 17.27 -19.36 18.42
C GLU A 232 17.39 -17.88 18.05
N ALA A 233 16.44 -17.41 17.25
CA ALA A 233 16.21 -16.02 16.91
C ALA A 233 14.71 -15.70 16.91
N ARG A 234 14.36 -14.44 17.15
CA ARG A 234 13.04 -13.92 16.81
C ARG A 234 13.00 -13.70 15.30
N ALA A 235 11.86 -14.00 14.68
CA ALA A 235 11.66 -13.82 13.26
C ALA A 235 10.39 -13.05 12.99
N LEU A 236 10.50 -12.05 12.13
CA LEU A 236 9.38 -11.26 11.63
C LEU A 236 9.34 -11.38 10.11
N VAL A 237 8.36 -12.13 9.59
CA VAL A 237 8.07 -12.12 8.15
C VAL A 237 7.53 -10.74 7.79
N ILE A 238 8.20 -10.06 6.86
CA ILE A 238 7.78 -8.73 6.37
C ILE A 238 7.13 -8.79 5.00
N ALA A 239 7.43 -9.82 4.21
CA ALA A 239 6.81 -10.06 2.91
C ALA A 239 6.95 -11.51 2.46
N THR A 240 6.13 -11.90 1.51
CA THR A 240 6.29 -13.07 0.65
C THR A 240 6.60 -12.62 -0.77
N VAL A 241 7.40 -13.40 -1.49
CA VAL A 241 7.73 -13.18 -2.89
C VAL A 241 7.36 -14.43 -3.67
N THR A 242 6.43 -14.29 -4.61
CA THR A 242 5.98 -15.37 -5.51
C THR A 242 6.01 -14.84 -6.94
N ASP A 243 6.68 -15.54 -7.86
CA ASP A 243 6.77 -15.18 -9.28
C ASP A 243 7.16 -13.70 -9.54
N GLY A 244 8.13 -13.18 -8.78
CA GLY A 244 8.59 -11.79 -8.89
C GLY A 244 7.62 -10.74 -8.34
N THR A 245 6.56 -11.16 -7.65
CA THR A 245 5.61 -10.28 -6.96
C THR A 245 5.90 -10.25 -5.47
N TRP A 246 6.21 -9.07 -4.95
CA TRP A 246 6.30 -8.78 -3.53
C TRP A 246 4.91 -8.57 -2.94
N THR A 247 4.53 -9.36 -1.93
CA THR A 247 3.32 -9.15 -1.13
C THR A 247 3.74 -8.85 0.31
N TRP A 248 3.36 -7.68 0.82
CA TRP A 248 3.66 -7.36 2.22
C TRP A 248 2.97 -8.35 3.16
N ALA A 249 3.63 -8.71 4.27
CA ALA A 249 3.08 -9.70 5.21
C ALA A 249 1.76 -9.25 5.84
N TRP A 250 1.50 -7.93 5.94
CA TRP A 250 0.21 -7.42 6.41
C TRP A 250 -0.93 -7.64 5.40
N ALA A 251 -0.61 -7.87 4.13
CA ALA A 251 -1.52 -8.06 3.02
C ALA A 251 -1.65 -9.54 2.59
N ASP A 252 -0.78 -10.42 3.06
CA ASP A 252 -0.80 -11.84 2.72
C ASP A 252 -1.85 -12.58 3.58
N PRO A 253 -2.93 -13.12 2.99
CA PRO A 253 -3.97 -13.83 3.74
C PRO A 253 -3.51 -15.16 4.34
N HIS A 254 -2.36 -15.69 3.92
CA HIS A 254 -1.80 -16.95 4.40
C HIS A 254 -0.88 -16.77 5.63
N LEU A 255 -0.55 -15.52 5.98
CA LEU A 255 0.27 -15.22 7.15
C LEU A 255 -0.59 -14.80 8.35
N PRO A 256 -0.17 -15.13 9.59
CA PRO A 256 -0.81 -14.61 10.78
C PRO A 256 -0.58 -13.09 10.90
N PRO A 257 -1.48 -12.35 11.58
CA PRO A 257 -1.23 -10.95 11.92
C PRO A 257 0.11 -10.77 12.64
N SER A 258 0.88 -9.76 12.22
CA SER A 258 2.22 -9.52 12.75
C SER A 258 2.52 -8.02 12.88
N PRO A 259 3.61 -7.64 13.58
CA PRO A 259 4.11 -6.28 13.61
C PRO A 259 4.37 -5.65 12.23
N ALA A 260 4.44 -6.44 11.15
CA ALA A 260 4.56 -5.92 9.78
C ALA A 260 3.39 -4.99 9.39
N ALA A 261 2.25 -5.05 10.07
CA ALA A 261 1.16 -4.08 9.92
C ALA A 261 1.59 -2.64 10.20
N ASN A 262 2.65 -2.42 10.99
CA ASN A 262 3.21 -1.10 11.24
C ASN A 262 3.84 -0.48 9.98
N LEU A 263 4.25 -1.29 8.99
CA LEU A 263 4.75 -0.78 7.70
C LEU A 263 3.65 -0.02 6.96
N ARG A 264 2.46 -0.59 6.88
CA ARG A 264 1.30 0.07 6.28
C ARG A 264 0.94 1.36 7.01
N ARG A 265 0.94 1.33 8.35
CA ARG A 265 0.68 2.52 9.17
C ARG A 265 1.71 3.61 8.91
N PHE A 266 2.99 3.25 8.92
CA PHE A 266 4.08 4.17 8.61
C PHE A 266 3.94 4.76 7.20
N GLY A 267 3.56 3.93 6.22
CA GLY A 267 3.24 4.37 4.86
C GLY A 267 2.12 5.41 4.81
N LEU A 268 1.03 5.20 5.56
CA LEU A 268 -0.08 6.16 5.66
C LEU A 268 0.34 7.46 6.36
N ASP A 269 1.11 7.37 7.45
CA ASP A 269 1.58 8.53 8.23
C ASP A 269 2.58 9.39 7.43
N HIS A 270 3.41 8.76 6.60
CA HIS A 270 4.43 9.44 5.80
C HIS A 270 4.05 9.66 4.33
N GLY A 271 2.93 9.12 3.86
CA GLY A 271 2.49 9.27 2.47
C GLY A 271 3.26 8.40 1.47
N ILE A 272 3.89 7.31 1.94
CA ILE A 272 4.70 6.41 1.12
C ILE A 272 3.80 5.32 0.52
N ILE A 273 3.48 5.46 -0.76
CA ILE A 273 2.44 4.64 -1.42
C ILE A 273 2.85 3.16 -1.46
N ASP A 274 4.13 2.87 -1.72
CA ASP A 274 4.63 1.50 -1.81
C ASP A 274 4.55 0.72 -0.48
N LEU A 275 4.51 1.40 0.67
CA LEU A 275 4.28 0.71 1.96
C LEU A 275 2.80 0.39 2.22
N VAL A 276 1.90 1.06 1.51
CA VAL A 276 0.43 0.91 1.63
C VAL A 276 -0.12 0.01 0.52
N ARG A 277 0.55 -0.09 -0.63
CA ARG A 277 0.15 -0.96 -1.73
C ARG A 277 0.35 -2.43 -1.32
N PRO A 278 -0.69 -3.28 -1.37
CA PRO A 278 -0.61 -4.68 -0.92
C PRO A 278 0.47 -5.49 -1.65
N ARG A 279 0.57 -5.30 -2.97
CA ARG A 279 1.42 -6.06 -3.88
C ARG A 279 2.19 -5.13 -4.80
N LEU A 280 3.45 -5.45 -5.04
CA LEU A 280 4.39 -4.67 -5.84
C LEU A 280 5.23 -5.62 -6.70
N PRO A 281 5.80 -5.14 -7.81
CA PRO A 281 6.95 -5.80 -8.41
C PRO A 281 8.07 -5.97 -7.37
N LEU A 282 8.83 -7.06 -7.47
CA LEU A 282 9.97 -7.31 -6.59
C LEU A 282 10.97 -6.15 -6.65
N ASP A 283 11.19 -5.51 -5.50
CA ASP A 283 12.23 -4.52 -5.28
C ASP A 283 12.98 -4.85 -3.98
N PRO A 284 14.23 -5.35 -4.06
CA PRO A 284 15.05 -5.67 -2.89
C PRO A 284 15.25 -4.48 -1.92
N GLY A 285 15.18 -3.24 -2.42
CA GLY A 285 15.30 -2.03 -1.59
C GLY A 285 14.13 -1.85 -0.61
N LEU A 286 13.01 -2.56 -0.79
CA LEU A 286 11.91 -2.55 0.18
C LEU A 286 12.29 -3.25 1.50
N ILE A 287 13.24 -4.18 1.46
CA ILE A 287 13.74 -4.83 2.68
C ILE A 287 14.41 -3.78 3.57
N ASP A 288 15.23 -2.91 2.99
CA ASP A 288 15.95 -1.87 3.73
C ASP A 288 15.02 -0.82 4.33
N VAL A 289 13.89 -0.52 3.67
CA VAL A 289 12.87 0.39 4.21
C VAL A 289 12.19 -0.19 5.44
N ALA A 290 11.98 -1.51 5.47
CA ALA A 290 11.30 -2.15 6.60
C ALA A 290 12.12 -2.11 7.89
N LYS A 291 13.45 -2.14 7.79
CA LYS A 291 14.38 -2.19 8.93
C LYS A 291 14.24 -1.01 9.90
N PRO A 292 14.36 0.27 9.49
CA PRO A 292 14.22 1.41 10.40
C PRO A 292 12.80 1.58 10.94
N VAL A 293 11.77 1.08 10.23
CA VAL A 293 10.36 1.16 10.66
C VAL A 293 10.05 0.14 11.75
N LEU A 294 10.57 -1.08 11.61
CA LEU A 294 10.33 -2.19 12.54
C LEU A 294 11.44 -2.35 13.60
N ASP A 295 12.52 -1.58 13.46
CA ASP A 295 13.73 -1.60 14.30
C ASP A 295 14.37 -2.99 14.42
N VAL A 296 14.38 -3.74 13.32
CA VAL A 296 15.08 -5.03 13.21
C VAL A 296 15.93 -5.00 11.94
N TRP A 297 17.23 -5.20 12.09
CA TRP A 297 18.20 -4.78 11.08
C TRP A 297 18.83 -5.92 10.27
N THR A 298 18.85 -7.13 10.80
CA THR A 298 19.33 -8.31 10.08
C THR A 298 18.18 -8.92 9.29
N HIS A 299 18.40 -9.27 8.02
CA HIS A 299 17.37 -9.94 7.21
C HIS A 299 17.91 -11.24 6.59
N ALA A 300 16.98 -12.12 6.23
CA ALA A 300 17.24 -13.26 5.35
C ALA A 300 16.07 -13.46 4.38
N VAL A 301 16.33 -14.19 3.30
CA VAL A 301 15.30 -14.71 2.39
C VAL A 301 15.27 -16.23 2.58
N VAL A 302 14.10 -16.77 2.89
CA VAL A 302 13.94 -18.20 3.24
C VAL A 302 12.86 -18.82 2.37
N PRO A 303 13.11 -19.92 1.67
CA PRO A 303 12.08 -20.58 0.88
C PRO A 303 10.98 -21.14 1.78
N LEU A 304 9.72 -20.83 1.46
CA LEU A 304 8.54 -21.42 2.09
C LEU A 304 8.02 -22.61 1.29
N THR A 305 7.99 -22.46 -0.03
CA THR A 305 7.63 -23.48 -1.02
C THR A 305 8.61 -23.37 -2.20
N PRO A 306 8.55 -24.27 -3.21
CA PRO A 306 9.42 -24.15 -4.38
C PRO A 306 9.22 -22.84 -5.19
N GLU A 307 8.08 -22.18 -5.05
CA GLU A 307 7.69 -20.98 -5.80
C GLU A 307 7.60 -19.70 -4.94
N THR A 308 7.69 -19.83 -3.61
CA THR A 308 7.46 -18.72 -2.68
C THR A 308 8.56 -18.61 -1.65
N ASP A 309 9.17 -17.43 -1.58
CA ASP A 309 10.14 -17.05 -0.56
C ASP A 309 9.52 -16.13 0.48
N ALA A 310 9.92 -16.31 1.74
CA ALA A 310 9.68 -15.35 2.82
C ALA A 310 10.87 -14.40 2.94
N VAL A 311 10.57 -13.11 3.04
CA VAL A 311 11.54 -12.11 3.47
C VAL A 311 11.35 -11.88 4.97
N VAL A 312 12.38 -12.16 5.74
CA VAL A 312 12.32 -12.16 7.21
C VAL A 312 13.34 -11.20 7.82
N LEU A 313 12.92 -10.49 8.86
CA LEU A 313 13.83 -9.78 9.76
C LEU A 313 14.12 -10.66 10.97
N LEU A 314 15.39 -10.71 11.38
CA LEU A 314 15.92 -11.60 12.40
C LEU A 314 16.52 -10.79 13.55
N ASP A 315 16.16 -11.17 14.77
CA ASP A 315 16.68 -10.55 16.00
C ASP A 315 17.17 -11.63 16.97
N ALA A 316 18.43 -11.56 17.35
CA ALA A 316 19.04 -12.45 18.33
C ALA A 316 20.26 -11.78 18.99
N PRO A 317 20.62 -12.18 20.24
CA PRO A 317 21.78 -11.59 20.93
C PRO A 317 23.10 -11.71 20.16
N HIS A 318 23.30 -12.79 19.41
CA HIS A 318 24.52 -13.00 18.61
C HIS A 318 24.54 -12.17 17.32
N LEU A 319 23.40 -11.59 16.90
CA LEU A 319 23.26 -10.70 15.74
C LEU A 319 23.32 -9.21 16.13
N THR A 320 23.63 -8.92 17.39
CA THR A 320 23.79 -7.53 17.86
C THR A 320 25.15 -7.00 17.44
N LEU A 321 25.18 -5.83 16.80
CA LEU A 321 26.43 -5.16 16.45
C LEU A 321 27.27 -4.86 17.71
N PRO A 322 28.61 -5.02 17.65
CA PRO A 322 29.48 -4.60 18.74
C PRO A 322 29.34 -3.10 19.05
N GLY A 323 29.57 -2.69 20.31
CA GLY A 323 29.49 -1.29 20.73
C GLY A 323 30.47 -0.36 19.96
N PRO A 324 30.27 0.97 20.00
CA PRO A 324 31.10 1.93 19.26
C PRO A 324 32.59 1.85 19.62
N GLU A 325 32.91 1.50 20.87
CA GLU A 325 34.28 1.35 21.38
C GLU A 325 34.94 0.00 21.04
N ASP A 326 34.21 -0.95 20.44
CA ASP A 326 34.78 -2.25 20.07
C ASP A 326 35.83 -2.07 18.96
N PRO A 327 37.03 -2.69 19.08
CA PRO A 327 38.10 -2.55 18.09
C PRO A 327 37.69 -2.93 16.65
N ARG A 328 36.70 -3.80 16.48
CA ARG A 328 36.19 -4.27 15.19
C ARG A 328 35.27 -3.25 14.52
N THR A 329 34.63 -2.37 15.29
CA THR A 329 33.66 -1.38 14.80
C THR A 329 34.27 -0.47 13.73
N ARG A 330 35.50 0.02 13.94
CA ARG A 330 36.18 0.88 12.96
C ARG A 330 36.29 0.22 11.59
N ARG A 331 36.67 -1.06 11.55
CA ARG A 331 36.82 -1.79 10.29
C ARG A 331 35.47 -2.03 9.62
N ALA A 332 34.43 -2.32 10.40
CA ALA A 332 33.08 -2.48 9.88
C ALA A 332 32.57 -1.16 9.26
N VAL A 333 32.75 -0.03 9.96
CA VAL A 333 32.44 1.32 9.48
C VAL A 333 33.16 1.63 8.16
N GLU A 334 34.47 1.40 8.08
CA GLU A 334 35.24 1.59 6.84
C GLU A 334 34.69 0.77 5.67
N MET A 335 34.33 -0.50 5.93
CA MET A 335 33.80 -1.40 4.91
C MET A 335 32.44 -0.94 4.39
N VAL A 336 31.50 -0.54 5.27
CA VAL A 336 30.16 -0.12 4.84
C VAL A 336 30.11 1.27 4.21
N LEU A 337 31.01 2.17 4.62
CA LEU A 337 31.17 3.48 3.97
C LEU A 337 31.89 3.37 2.62
N GLY A 338 32.78 2.38 2.48
CA GLY A 338 33.45 2.07 1.22
C GLY A 338 32.57 1.32 0.23
N ALA A 339 31.45 0.75 0.69
CA ALA A 339 30.44 0.19 -0.21
C ALA A 339 29.78 1.32 -1.02
N GLY A 340 29.62 1.12 -2.32
CA GLY A 340 28.99 2.11 -3.20
C GLY A 340 27.59 2.47 -2.74
N VAL A 341 27.21 3.74 -2.93
CA VAL A 341 25.84 4.21 -2.67
C VAL A 341 24.99 4.01 -3.92
N PRO A 342 23.84 3.32 -3.83
CA PRO A 342 22.94 3.13 -4.97
C PRO A 342 22.50 4.45 -5.59
N GLU A 343 22.17 4.41 -6.88
CA GLU A 343 21.63 5.58 -7.59
C GLU A 343 20.33 6.08 -6.92
N GLY A 344 20.15 7.39 -6.86
CA GLY A 344 18.97 8.02 -6.26
C GLY A 344 18.95 8.08 -4.73
N VAL A 345 19.96 7.53 -4.04
CA VAL A 345 20.08 7.62 -2.57
C VAL A 345 20.92 8.83 -2.17
N ASP A 346 20.42 9.64 -1.24
CA ASP A 346 21.15 10.79 -0.67
C ASP A 346 22.32 10.28 0.21
N LYS A 347 23.54 10.39 -0.32
CA LYS A 347 24.78 9.99 0.35
C LYS A 347 24.98 10.70 1.70
N ARG A 348 24.71 12.00 1.76
CA ARG A 348 24.93 12.80 2.96
C ARG A 348 23.97 12.37 4.06
N ARG A 349 22.69 12.22 3.71
CA ARG A 349 21.66 11.72 4.64
C ARG A 349 21.99 10.32 5.14
N ALA A 350 22.41 9.40 4.27
CA ALA A 350 22.78 8.05 4.65
C ALA A 350 23.93 8.03 5.68
N ARG A 351 24.97 8.85 5.46
CA ARG A 351 26.08 9.01 6.40
C ARG A 351 25.64 9.60 7.73
N GLU A 352 24.84 10.67 7.71
CA GLU A 352 24.32 11.32 8.93
C GLU A 352 23.47 10.36 9.78
N ALA A 353 22.53 9.65 9.15
CA ALA A 353 21.68 8.67 9.82
C ALA A 353 22.49 7.51 10.42
N TYR A 354 23.49 7.02 9.68
CA TYR A 354 24.38 5.96 10.15
C TYR A 354 25.22 6.41 11.36
N ALA A 355 25.85 7.59 11.28
CA ALA A 355 26.63 8.16 12.38
C ALA A 355 25.79 8.27 13.66
N GLN A 356 24.57 8.79 13.51
CA GLN A 356 23.63 8.98 14.62
C GLN A 356 23.23 7.65 15.26
N ARG A 357 22.78 6.67 14.46
CA ARG A 357 22.34 5.36 14.99
C ARG A 357 23.48 4.55 15.56
N ARG A 358 24.66 4.62 14.95
CA ARG A 358 25.83 3.85 15.36
C ARG A 358 26.58 4.46 16.54
N GLY A 359 26.37 5.75 16.82
CA GLY A 359 27.03 6.48 17.90
C GLY A 359 28.51 6.74 17.62
N VAL A 360 28.88 6.99 16.36
CA VAL A 360 30.28 7.18 15.93
C VAL A 360 30.44 8.47 15.14
N THR A 361 31.65 9.03 15.16
CA THR A 361 32.03 10.12 14.26
C THR A 361 32.61 9.52 12.99
N LEU A 362 32.01 9.83 11.85
CA LEU A 362 32.47 9.36 10.55
C LEU A 362 33.58 10.27 9.99
N PRO A 363 34.51 9.73 9.18
CA PRO A 363 35.46 10.55 8.42
C PRO A 363 34.73 11.50 7.47
N ALA A 364 35.41 12.57 7.03
CA ALA A 364 34.88 13.46 6.00
C ALA A 364 34.63 12.67 4.69
N ASP A 365 33.62 13.09 3.92
CA ASP A 365 33.30 12.46 2.65
C ASP A 365 34.42 12.73 1.63
N PRO A 366 35.07 11.72 1.06
CA PRO A 366 35.91 11.92 -0.12
C PRO A 366 34.96 12.17 -1.29
N GLY A 367 34.76 13.46 -1.61
CA GLY A 367 33.72 13.93 -2.54
C GLY A 367 33.68 13.29 -3.92
#